data_AF-A0A1F9S126-F1
#
_entry.id   AF-A0A1F9S126-F1
#
_cell.length_a   1.000
_cell.length_b   1.000
_cell.length_c   1.000
_cell.angle_alpha   90.00
_cell.angle_beta   90.00
_cell.angle_gamma   90.00
#
_symmetry.space_group_name_H-M   'P 1'
#
loop_
_entity.id
_entity.type
_entity.pdbx_description
1 polymer ?
#
loop_
_entity_poly.entity_id
_entity_poly.type
_entity_poly.pdbx_seq_one_letter_code
_entity_poly.pdbx_strand_id
1 'polypeptide(L)'
;MLLLPLFMFFLFAFSKVFATLILIQKMEVASFYAARRWQLESHRNVAHESFDNGTLCPDIEQKVKEYLGYFDATTKSFLGIQTVSVCPVQRTQVWNVVTLTVFTNPIDLPTMKTGGYKFEVVKYVPNRDRPIAFVLPGLNAP
;
A
#
# COMPACT_ATOMS: atom_id res chain seq x y z
N MET A 1 -1.13 -34.44 -28.10
CA MET A 1 -0.29 -33.23 -28.28
C MET A 1 -0.96 -31.92 -27.84
N LEU A 2 -2.22 -31.90 -27.38
CA LEU A 2 -2.86 -30.69 -26.81
C LEU A 2 -2.65 -30.49 -25.29
N LEU A 3 -2.19 -31.51 -24.56
CA LEU A 3 -2.06 -31.44 -23.10
C LEU A 3 -1.01 -30.41 -22.65
N LEU A 4 0.15 -30.37 -23.30
CA LEU A 4 1.24 -29.43 -22.99
C LEU A 4 0.83 -27.95 -23.15
N PRO A 5 0.28 -27.51 -24.32
CA PRO A 5 -0.13 -26.12 -24.48
C PRO A 5 -1.30 -25.73 -23.56
N LEU A 6 -2.23 -26.66 -23.28
CA LEU A 6 -3.32 -26.42 -22.33
C LEU A 6 -2.79 -26.23 -20.90
N PHE A 7 -1.86 -27.08 -20.45
CA PHE A 7 -1.24 -26.98 -19.13
C PHE A 7 -0.46 -25.68 -18.95
N MET A 8 0.29 -25.27 -19.98
CA MET A 8 1.07 -24.03 -19.96
C MET A 8 0.17 -22.79 -19.85
N PHE A 9 -0.98 -22.78 -20.53
CA PHE A 9 -2.00 -21.73 -20.39
C PHE A 9 -2.50 -21.60 -18.94
N PHE A 10 -2.86 -22.73 -18.31
CA PHE A 10 -3.29 -22.73 -16.91
C PHE A 10 -2.21 -22.19 -15.97
N LEU A 11 -0.96 -22.59 -16.15
CA LEU A 11 0.15 -22.08 -15.32
C LEU A 11 0.30 -20.56 -15.39
N PHE A 12 0.22 -19.97 -16.59
CA PHE A 12 0.30 -18.51 -16.72
C PHE A 12 -0.91 -17.81 -16.09
N ALA A 13 -2.12 -18.36 -16.24
CA ALA A 13 -3.31 -17.84 -15.60
C ALA A 13 -3.21 -17.90 -14.06
N PHE A 14 -2.78 -19.03 -13.50
CA PHE A 14 -2.59 -19.18 -12.05
C PHE A 14 -1.50 -18.26 -11.50
N SER A 15 -0.38 -18.12 -12.21
CA SER A 15 0.71 -17.21 -11.84
C SER A 15 0.22 -15.76 -11.72
N LYS A 16 -0.65 -15.31 -12.63
CA LYS A 16 -1.24 -13.96 -12.57
C LYS A 16 -2.16 -13.77 -11.36
N VAL A 17 -3.04 -14.72 -11.07
CA VAL A 17 -3.91 -14.67 -9.87
C VAL A 17 -3.06 -14.66 -8.60
N PHE A 18 -2.03 -15.51 -8.54
CA PHE A 18 -1.10 -15.56 -7.42
C PHE A 18 -0.34 -14.25 -7.22
N ALA A 19 0.12 -13.61 -8.30
CA ALA A 19 0.76 -12.30 -8.25
C ALA A 19 -0.18 -11.23 -7.68
N THR A 20 -1.46 -11.24 -8.05
CA THR A 20 -2.47 -10.33 -7.49
C THR A 20 -2.69 -10.56 -5.99
N LEU A 21 -2.72 -11.81 -5.53
CA LEU A 21 -2.85 -12.14 -4.10
C LEU A 21 -1.64 -11.65 -3.30
N ILE A 22 -0.42 -11.86 -3.82
CA ILE A 22 0.81 -11.34 -3.20
C ILE A 22 0.74 -9.80 -3.14
N LEU A 23 0.30 -9.15 -4.21
CA LEU A 23 0.19 -7.70 -4.24
C LEU A 23 -0.74 -7.19 -3.13
N ILE A 24 -1.92 -7.78 -2.96
CA ILE A 24 -2.88 -7.41 -1.91
C ILE A 24 -2.25 -7.57 -0.52
N GLN A 25 -1.56 -8.68 -0.26
CA GLN A 25 -0.88 -8.92 1.02
C GLN A 25 0.23 -7.90 1.29
N LYS A 26 1.06 -7.60 0.28
CA LYS A 26 2.11 -6.58 0.42
C LYS A 26 1.52 -5.19 0.61
N MET A 27 0.42 -4.86 -0.07
CA MET A 27 -0.30 -3.59 0.13
C MET A 27 -0.84 -3.46 1.55
N GLU A 28 -1.39 -4.54 2.12
CA GLU A 28 -1.90 -4.51 3.48
C GLU A 28 -0.79 -4.19 4.49
N VAL A 29 0.35 -4.90 4.43
CA VAL A 29 1.50 -4.63 5.30
C VAL A 29 2.07 -3.22 5.08
N ALA A 30 2.19 -2.78 3.83
CA ALA A 30 2.69 -1.46 3.50
C ALA A 30 1.78 -0.33 4.04
N SER A 31 0.46 -0.53 3.97
CA SER A 31 -0.52 0.44 4.47
C SER A 31 -0.45 0.57 6.00
N PHE A 32 -0.23 -0.55 6.71
CA PHE A 32 -0.01 -0.54 8.16
C PHE A 32 1.26 0.22 8.53
N TYR A 33 2.37 -0.02 7.82
CA TYR A 33 3.60 0.73 8.01
C TYR A 33 3.40 2.23 7.78
N ALA A 34 2.77 2.62 6.66
CA ALA A 34 2.54 4.01 6.30
C ALA A 34 1.69 4.74 7.36
N ALA A 35 0.57 4.14 7.76
CA ALA A 35 -0.31 4.68 8.79
C ALA A 35 0.41 4.85 10.13
N ARG A 36 1.20 3.84 10.52
CA ARG A 36 1.95 3.85 11.77
C ARG A 36 3.06 4.88 11.79
N ARG A 37 3.81 4.98 10.69
CA ARG A 37 4.88 5.97 10.52
C ARG A 37 4.31 7.39 10.56
N TRP A 38 3.20 7.61 9.85
CA TRP A 38 2.47 8.87 9.90
C TRP A 38 2.04 9.22 11.32
N GLN A 39 1.44 8.27 12.04
CA GLN A 39 1.01 8.48 13.43
C GLN A 39 2.16 8.96 14.32
N LEU A 40 3.27 8.23 14.34
CA LEU A 40 4.38 8.52 15.26
C LEU A 40 5.07 9.85 14.94
N GLU A 41 5.31 10.13 13.67
CA GLU A 41 6.05 11.33 13.25
C GLU A 41 5.21 12.60 13.32
N SER A 42 3.94 12.53 12.90
CA SER A 42 3.03 13.68 13.01
C SER A 42 2.78 14.10 14.46
N HIS A 43 2.69 13.14 15.39
CA HIS A 43 2.52 13.42 16.82
C HIS A 43 3.83 13.83 17.50
N ARG A 44 5.00 13.46 16.97
CA ARG A 44 6.29 13.96 17.48
C ARG A 44 6.54 15.40 17.07
N ASN A 45 6.16 15.75 15.83
CA ASN A 45 6.38 17.07 15.25
C ASN A 45 5.11 17.94 15.28
N VAL A 46 4.42 17.99 16.42
CA VAL A 46 3.16 18.75 16.59
C VAL A 46 3.31 20.21 16.14
N ALA A 47 4.45 20.84 16.45
CA ALA A 47 4.71 22.24 16.13
C ALA A 47 5.01 22.55 14.65
N HIS A 48 5.24 21.53 13.80
CA HIS A 48 5.71 21.73 12.42
C HIS A 48 4.83 21.00 11.40
N GLU A 49 3.63 21.51 11.14
CA GLU A 49 2.69 20.91 10.18
C GLU A 49 3.19 20.85 8.73
N SER A 50 4.08 21.78 8.35
CA SER A 50 4.69 21.84 7.01
C SER A 50 5.65 20.68 6.76
N PHE A 51 6.28 20.14 7.80
CA PHE A 51 7.18 18.99 7.72
C PHE A 51 6.45 17.73 7.25
N ASP A 52 5.20 17.56 7.66
CA ASP A 52 4.40 16.40 7.29
C ASP A 52 4.17 16.30 5.77
N ASN A 53 3.85 17.42 5.14
CA ASN A 53 3.59 17.46 3.70
C ASN A 53 4.88 17.56 2.87
N GLY A 54 5.90 18.24 3.39
CA GLY A 54 7.16 18.48 2.67
C GLY A 54 8.20 17.36 2.79
N THR A 55 8.19 16.57 3.86
CA THR A 55 9.26 15.60 4.14
C THR A 55 8.71 14.24 4.54
N LEU A 56 7.75 14.17 5.47
CA LEU A 56 7.23 12.90 5.97
C LEU A 56 6.45 12.12 4.89
N CYS A 57 5.55 12.79 4.18
CA CYS A 57 4.75 12.16 3.13
C CYS A 57 5.61 11.55 2.01
N PRO A 58 6.54 12.30 1.36
CA PRO A 58 7.37 11.73 0.32
C PRO A 58 8.31 10.62 0.82
N ASP A 59 8.82 10.71 2.05
CA ASP A 59 9.63 9.64 2.67
C ASP A 59 8.82 8.34 2.82
N ILE A 60 7.60 8.44 3.37
CA ILE A 60 6.69 7.30 3.51
C ILE A 60 6.37 6.71 2.14
N GLU A 61 6.06 7.55 1.15
CA GLU A 61 5.74 7.11 -0.20
C GLU A 61 6.92 6.38 -0.86
N GLN A 62 8.14 6.88 -0.67
CA GLN A 62 9.35 6.23 -1.16
C GLN A 62 9.56 4.85 -0.52
N LYS A 63 9.38 4.74 0.80
CA LYS A 63 9.52 3.47 1.54
C LYS A 63 8.45 2.46 1.16
N VAL A 64 7.22 2.90 0.94
CA VAL A 64 6.13 2.03 0.48
C VAL A 64 6.38 1.55 -0.96
N LYS A 65 6.84 2.44 -1.86
CA LYS A 65 7.25 2.08 -3.22
C LYS A 65 8.38 1.05 -3.23
N GLU A 66 9.38 1.26 -2.39
CA GLU A 66 10.51 0.34 -2.20
C GLU A 66 10.02 -1.05 -1.74
N TYR A 67 9.19 -1.11 -0.71
CA TYR A 67 8.65 -2.37 -0.17
C TYR A 67 7.78 -3.14 -1.18
N LEU A 68 6.95 -2.42 -1.94
CA LEU A 68 6.12 -3.03 -2.99
C LEU A 68 6.97 -3.57 -4.16
N GLY A 69 8.23 -3.14 -4.30
CA GLY A 69 9.12 -3.54 -5.38
C GLY A 69 8.96 -2.69 -6.63
N TYR A 70 8.54 -1.42 -6.48
CA TYR A 70 8.35 -0.50 -7.61
C TYR A 70 9.64 -0.17 -8.36
N PHE A 71 10.78 -0.18 -7.66
CA PHE A 71 12.09 0.14 -8.24
C PHE A 71 12.80 -1.08 -8.84
N ASP A 72 12.35 -2.30 -8.51
CA ASP A 72 12.85 -3.52 -9.12
C ASP A 72 12.00 -3.88 -10.36
N ALA A 73 12.62 -3.87 -11.53
CA ALA A 73 11.94 -4.14 -12.81
C ALA A 73 11.27 -5.52 -12.83
N THR A 74 11.90 -6.52 -12.19
CA THR A 74 11.39 -7.89 -12.17
C THR A 74 10.11 -7.98 -11.35
N THR A 75 10.16 -7.50 -10.10
CA THR A 75 9.00 -7.47 -9.20
C THR A 75 7.88 -6.58 -9.75
N LYS A 76 8.22 -5.41 -10.32
CA LYS A 76 7.25 -4.49 -10.93
C LYS A 76 6.49 -5.15 -12.09
N SER A 77 7.18 -5.85 -12.98
CA SER A 77 6.56 -6.56 -14.11
C SER A 77 5.73 -7.76 -13.66
N PHE A 78 6.23 -8.52 -12.70
CA PHE A 78 5.54 -9.70 -12.15
C PHE A 78 4.22 -9.31 -11.46
N LEU A 79 4.26 -8.31 -10.57
CA LEU A 79 3.09 -7.78 -9.86
C LEU A 79 2.22 -6.87 -10.76
N GLY A 80 2.70 -6.50 -11.94
CA GLY A 80 2.01 -5.65 -12.89
C GLY A 80 1.81 -4.22 -12.38
N ILE A 81 2.72 -3.68 -11.55
CA ILE A 81 2.54 -2.35 -10.93
C ILE A 81 2.85 -1.25 -11.96
N GLN A 82 1.89 -0.36 -12.19
CA GLN A 82 2.06 0.83 -13.02
C GLN A 82 2.44 2.05 -12.18
N THR A 83 1.66 2.34 -11.13
CA THR A 83 1.83 3.52 -10.28
C THR A 83 1.40 3.20 -8.86
N VAL A 84 2.11 3.78 -7.90
CA VAL A 84 1.83 3.69 -6.46
C VAL A 84 1.78 5.10 -5.91
N SER A 85 0.73 5.44 -5.16
CA SER A 85 0.58 6.73 -4.51
C SER A 85 -0.02 6.55 -3.11
N VAL A 86 0.57 7.23 -2.12
CA VAL A 86 0.07 7.28 -0.74
C VAL A 86 -0.33 8.71 -0.36
N CYS A 87 0.34 9.69 -0.95
CA CYS A 87 0.10 11.11 -0.71
C CYS A 87 -0.92 11.67 -1.72
N PRO A 88 -1.75 12.65 -1.32
CA PRO A 88 -1.79 13.32 -0.02
C PRO A 88 -2.59 12.53 1.04
N VAL A 89 -2.16 12.62 2.30
CA VAL A 89 -2.94 12.13 3.45
C VAL A 89 -4.07 13.11 3.74
N GLN A 90 -5.32 12.63 3.75
CA GLN A 90 -6.47 13.48 4.01
C GLN A 90 -6.67 13.67 5.51
N ARG A 91 -6.58 14.92 5.98
CA ARG A 91 -6.79 15.25 7.40
C ARG A 91 -8.25 15.64 7.61
N THR A 92 -8.93 14.98 8.54
CA THR A 92 -10.27 15.34 9.02
C THR A 92 -10.18 15.84 10.46
N GLN A 93 -11.28 16.34 11.01
CA GLN A 93 -11.32 16.82 12.39
C GLN A 93 -10.89 15.76 13.42
N VAL A 94 -11.16 14.48 13.14
CA VAL A 94 -10.92 13.37 14.09
C VAL A 94 -9.81 12.43 13.61
N TRP A 95 -9.73 12.18 12.31
CA TRP A 95 -8.86 11.17 11.71
C TRP A 95 -8.00 11.73 10.59
N ASN A 96 -6.78 11.24 10.49
CA ASN A 96 -5.95 11.30 9.29
C ASN A 96 -6.17 10.01 8.50
N VAL A 97 -6.62 10.15 7.25
CA VAL A 97 -6.93 9.05 6.34
C VAL A 97 -5.74 8.83 5.41
N VAL A 98 -5.05 7.72 5.61
CA VAL A 98 -3.90 7.30 4.79
C VAL A 98 -4.42 6.30 3.76
N THR A 99 -4.40 6.69 2.49
CA THR A 99 -4.88 5.87 1.37
C THR A 99 -3.71 5.43 0.50
N LEU A 100 -3.39 4.14 0.53
CA LEU A 100 -2.46 3.54 -0.41
C LEU A 100 -3.23 3.13 -1.67
N THR A 101 -2.90 3.76 -2.79
CA THR A 101 -3.46 3.43 -4.11
C THR A 101 -2.39 2.79 -4.98
N VAL A 102 -2.73 1.65 -5.59
CA VAL A 102 -1.89 0.97 -6.57
C VAL A 102 -2.67 0.76 -7.86
N PHE A 103 -2.13 1.26 -8.96
CA PHE A 103 -2.61 1.00 -10.31
C PHE A 103 -1.82 -0.13 -10.92
N THR A 104 -2.53 -1.13 -11.45
CA THR A 104 -1.94 -2.27 -12.15
C THR A 104 -2.14 -2.17 -13.65
N ASN A 105 -1.18 -2.69 -14.41
CA ASN A 105 -1.26 -2.79 -15.85
C ASN A 105 -2.41 -3.73 -16.25
N PRO A 106 -3.06 -3.47 -17.39
CA PRO A 106 -4.04 -4.38 -17.96
C PRO A 106 -3.41 -5.75 -18.20
N ILE A 107 -4.20 -6.81 -17.97
CA ILE A 107 -3.81 -8.16 -18.37
C ILE A 107 -4.01 -8.23 -19.89
N ASP A 108 -2.91 -8.25 -20.63
CA ASP A 108 -2.92 -8.42 -22.09
C ASP A 108 -2.86 -9.93 -22.41
N LEU A 109 -4.03 -10.57 -22.41
CA LEU A 109 -4.17 -11.92 -22.94
C LEU A 109 -4.66 -11.82 -24.40
N PRO A 110 -4.18 -12.69 -25.31
CA PRO A 110 -4.52 -12.64 -26.74
C PRO A 110 -6.02 -12.59 -27.06
N THR A 111 -6.86 -13.07 -26.15
CA THR A 111 -8.32 -13.16 -26.31
C THR A 111 -9.11 -12.33 -25.28
N MET A 112 -8.45 -11.71 -24.30
CA MET A 112 -9.10 -10.92 -23.25
C MET A 112 -8.23 -9.71 -22.88
N LYS A 113 -8.71 -8.51 -23.24
CA LYS A 113 -8.15 -7.24 -22.77
C LYS A 113 -8.99 -6.75 -21.59
N THR A 114 -8.53 -6.98 -20.37
CA THR A 114 -9.15 -6.38 -19.18
C THR A 114 -8.50 -5.03 -18.89
N GLY A 115 -9.27 -4.04 -18.44
CA GLY A 115 -8.71 -2.77 -17.95
C GLY A 115 -7.72 -2.98 -16.81
N GLY A 116 -6.82 -2.02 -16.59
CA GLY A 116 -5.94 -2.01 -15.42
C GLY A 116 -6.78 -1.93 -14.13
N TYR A 117 -6.37 -2.67 -13.09
CA TYR A 117 -7.09 -2.66 -11.82
C TYR A 117 -6.51 -1.58 -10.89
N LYS A 118 -7.40 -0.86 -10.21
CA LYS A 118 -7.07 0.08 -9.15
C LYS A 118 -7.36 -0.58 -7.80
N PHE A 119 -6.33 -0.77 -7.00
CA PHE A 119 -6.46 -1.26 -5.63
C PHE A 119 -6.25 -0.11 -4.66
N GLU A 120 -7.15 0.03 -3.69
CA GLU A 120 -7.08 1.05 -2.65
C GLU A 120 -7.16 0.38 -1.27
N VAL A 121 -6.22 0.72 -0.40
CA VAL A 121 -6.24 0.32 1.00
C VAL A 121 -6.22 1.58 1.85
N VAL A 122 -7.25 1.74 2.67
CA VAL A 122 -7.45 2.92 3.52
C VAL A 122 -7.19 2.54 4.97
N LYS A 123 -6.41 3.35 5.67
CA LYS A 123 -6.16 3.22 7.11
C LYS A 123 -6.44 4.55 7.80
N TYR A 124 -7.07 4.48 8.97
CA TYR A 124 -7.41 5.63 9.78
C TYR A 124 -6.43 5.77 10.94
N VAL A 125 -5.88 6.97 11.10
CA VAL A 125 -4.93 7.33 12.15
C VAL A 125 -5.53 8.47 12.97
N PRO A 126 -5.51 8.43 14.31
CA PRO A 126 -6.00 9.55 15.12
C PRO A 126 -5.29 10.86 14.77
N ASN A 127 -6.02 11.97 14.87
CA ASN A 127 -5.42 13.28 14.72
C ASN A 127 -4.47 13.62 15.89
N ARG A 128 -3.51 14.52 15.67
CA ARG A 128 -2.38 14.82 16.57
C ARG A 128 -2.80 15.23 17.99
N ASP A 129 -3.97 15.86 18.13
CA ASP A 129 -4.51 16.34 19.41
C ASP A 129 -5.15 15.23 20.26
N ARG A 130 -5.17 13.98 19.76
CA ARG A 130 -5.70 12.83 20.49
C ARG A 130 -4.55 12.03 21.11
N PRO A 131 -4.64 11.67 22.40
CA PRO A 131 -3.60 10.86 23.05
C PRO A 131 -3.45 9.52 22.31
N ILE A 132 -2.19 9.14 22.04
CA ILE A 132 -1.86 7.83 21.49
C ILE A 132 -2.09 6.80 22.60
N ALA A 133 -3.28 6.21 22.65
CA ALA A 133 -3.60 5.17 23.60
C ALA A 133 -2.87 3.86 23.23
N PHE A 134 -1.61 3.74 23.64
CA PHE A 134 -1.00 2.42 23.84
C PHE A 134 -1.54 1.86 25.14
N VAL A 135 -2.70 1.20 25.07
CA VAL A 135 -3.13 0.37 26.20
C VAL A 135 -2.22 -0.85 26.19
N LEU A 136 -1.10 -0.77 26.91
CA LEU A 136 -0.26 -1.91 27.20
C LEU A 136 -1.11 -2.86 28.07
N PRO A 137 -1.30 -4.14 27.67
CA PRO A 137 -1.97 -5.11 28.53
C PRO A 137 -1.19 -5.20 29.85
N GLY A 138 -1.82 -4.82 30.96
CA GLY A 138 -1.24 -4.91 32.32
C GLY A 138 -0.78 -3.60 32.96
N LEU A 139 -0.84 -2.44 32.29
CA LEU A 139 -0.46 -1.14 32.89
C LEU A 139 -1.66 -0.31 33.38
N ASN A 140 -2.78 -0.96 33.70
CA ASN A 140 -3.87 -0.38 34.48
C ASN A 140 -4.06 -1.26 35.72
N ALA A 141 -3.18 -1.09 36.71
CA ALA A 141 -3.45 -1.46 38.09
C ALA A 141 -3.57 -0.15 38.89
N PRO A 142 -4.50 -0.09 39.86
CA PRO A 142 -4.98 1.15 40.50
C PRO A 142 -3.89 2.00 41.16
#